data_AF-A0A9D5J7D5-F1
#
_entry.id   AF-A0A9D5J7D5-F1
#
_cell.length_a   1.000
_cell.length_b   1.000
_cell.length_c   1.000
_cell.angle_alpha   90.00
_cell.angle_beta   90.00
_cell.angle_gamma   90.00
#
_symmetry.space_group_name_H-M   'P 1'
#
loop_
_entity.id
_entity.type
_entity.pdbx_description
1 polymer ?
#
loop_
_entity_poly.entity_id
_entity_poly.type
_entity_poly.pdbx_seq_one_letter_code
_entity_poly.pdbx_strand_id
1 'polypeptide(L)' 'MLLTLEVEYRVEFVAALRQTGSIRTSAVENAFANVPRHVFIPGVPMAEAYVDRSHPVRPAPRSERYERDDETSPGLRSQL' A
#
# COMPACT_ATOMS: atom_id res chain seq x y z
N MET A 1 10.76 -23.97 2.88
CA MET A 1 11.52 -23.25 1.83
C MET A 1 10.87 -21.94 1.38
N LEU A 2 9.53 -21.79 1.33
CA LEU A 2 8.87 -20.53 0.93
C LEU A 2 9.19 -19.31 1.83
N LEU A 3 9.27 -19.51 3.14
CA LEU A 3 9.61 -18.44 4.09
C LEU A 3 11.05 -17.91 3.92
N THR A 4 11.96 -18.72 3.38
CA THR A 4 13.37 -18.33 3.21
C THR A 4 13.53 -17.35 2.05
N LEU A 5 12.87 -17.64 0.91
CA LEU A 5 12.86 -16.76 -0.26
C LEU A 5 12.18 -15.42 0.03
N GLU A 6 11.14 -15.42 0.87
CA GLU A 6 10.47 -14.19 1.32
C GLU A 6 11.43 -13.25 2.04
N VAL A 7 12.22 -13.81 2.96
CA VAL A 7 13.19 -13.06 3.74
C VAL A 7 14.30 -12.53 2.82
N GLU A 8 14.78 -13.33 1.87
CA GLU A 8 15.80 -12.93 0.90
C GLU A 8 15.38 -11.73 0.05
N TYR A 9 14.22 -11.79 -0.63
CA TYR A 9 13.74 -10.67 -1.46
C TYR A 9 13.55 -9.39 -0.65
N ARG A 10 13.12 -9.52 0.61
CA ARG A 10 12.89 -8.38 1.49
C ARG A 10 14.22 -7.74 1.92
N VAL A 11 15.21 -8.54 2.29
CA VAL A 11 16.53 -8.05 2.69
C VAL A 11 17.21 -7.34 1.53
N GLU A 12 17.19 -7.93 0.34
CA GLU A 12 17.78 -7.34 -0.87
C GLU A 12 17.11 -6.01 -1.24
N PHE A 13 15.77 -5.97 -1.21
CA PHE A 13 15.01 -4.76 -1.51
C PHE A 13 15.31 -3.62 -0.53
N VAL A 14 15.34 -3.92 0.78
CA VAL A 14 15.67 -2.93 1.81
C VAL A 14 17.09 -2.42 1.65
N ALA A 15 18.05 -3.30 1.39
CA ALA A 15 19.45 -2.92 1.16
C ALA A 15 19.59 -1.98 -0.04
N ALA A 16 18.93 -2.29 -1.17
CA ALA A 16 18.93 -1.45 -2.35
C ALA A 16 18.34 -0.05 -2.07
N LEU A 17 17.19 0.02 -1.38
CA LEU A 17 16.56 1.29 -1.00
C LEU A 17 17.39 2.13 -0.02
N ARG A 18 18.22 1.50 0.82
CA ARG A 18 19.18 2.19 1.67
C ARG A 18 20.36 2.75 0.87
N GLN A 19 20.89 1.97 -0.06
CA GLN A 19 22.01 2.38 -0.92
C GLN A 19 21.67 3.61 -1.77
N THR A 20 20.43 3.71 -2.26
CA THR A 20 19.95 4.88 -3.03
C THR A 20 19.56 6.08 -2.17
N GLY A 21 19.53 5.92 -0.84
CA GLY A 21 19.12 6.97 0.10
C GLY A 21 17.60 7.17 0.18
N SER A 22 16.79 6.28 -0.39
CA SER A 22 15.33 6.31 -0.27
C SER A 22 14.87 6.01 1.17
N ILE A 23 15.51 5.04 1.84
CA ILE A 23 15.34 4.78 3.28
C ILE A 23 16.46 5.49 4.06
N ARG A 24 16.09 6.38 4.99
CA ARG A 24 17.04 7.24 5.72
C ARG A 24 17.10 7.00 7.22
N THR A 25 16.13 6.29 7.78
CA THR A 25 16.03 6.09 9.23
C THR A 25 15.86 4.61 9.55
N SER A 26 16.37 4.20 10.71
CA SER A 26 16.24 2.82 11.19
C SER A 26 14.78 2.42 11.42
N ALA A 27 13.91 3.36 11.81
CA ALA A 27 12.50 3.09 11.98
C ALA A 27 11.82 2.70 10.64
N VAL A 28 12.16 3.38 9.55
CA VAL A 28 11.62 3.08 8.21
C VAL A 28 12.21 1.77 7.67
N GLU A 29 13.51 1.54 7.86
CA GLU A 29 14.13 0.26 7.51
C GLU A 29 13.43 -0.92 8.20
N ASN A 30 13.23 -0.81 9.52
CA ASN A 30 12.56 -1.84 10.31
C ASN A 30 11.12 -2.09 9.81
N ALA A 31 10.39 -1.04 9.44
CA ALA A 31 9.06 -1.19 8.87
C ALA A 31 9.09 -2.00 7.56
N PHE A 32 9.96 -1.64 6.62
CA PHE A 32 10.09 -2.37 5.36
C PHE A 32 10.58 -3.81 5.55
N ALA A 33 11.44 -4.06 6.53
CA ALA A 33 11.93 -5.39 6.87
C ALA A 33 10.87 -6.29 7.54
N ASN A 34 9.77 -5.74 8.03
CA ASN A 34 8.72 -6.51 8.72
C ASN A 34 7.41 -6.60 7.92
N VAL A 35 7.09 -5.62 7.07
CA VAL A 35 5.84 -5.61 6.31
C VAL A 35 5.94 -6.51 5.06
N PRO A 36 5.10 -7.54 4.92
CA PRO A 36 5.12 -8.45 3.77
C PRO A 36 4.46 -7.80 2.55
N ARG A 37 5.22 -7.00 1.79
CA ARG A 37 4.76 -6.23 0.63
C ARG A 37 3.91 -7.02 -0.37
N HIS A 38 4.28 -8.28 -0.64
CA HIS A 38 3.58 -9.16 -1.59
C HIS A 38 2.13 -9.48 -1.22
N VAL A 39 1.74 -9.41 0.07
CA VAL A 39 0.36 -9.63 0.53
C VAL A 39 -0.59 -8.53 0.02
N PHE A 40 -0.05 -7.33 -0.27
CA PHE A 40 -0.83 -6.18 -0.72
C PHE A 40 -1.00 -6.11 -2.25
N ILE A 41 -0.39 -7.04 -2.99
CA ILE A 41 -0.39 -7.05 -4.47
C ILE A 41 -0.79 -8.45 -4.97
N PRO A 42 -2.06 -8.84 -4.79
CA PRO A 42 -2.52 -10.18 -5.13
C PRO A 42 -2.35 -10.47 -6.62
N GLY A 43 -1.89 -11.67 -6.95
CA GLY A 43 -1.67 -12.12 -8.32
C GLY A 43 -0.33 -11.69 -8.95
N VAL A 44 0.50 -10.92 -8.24
CA VAL A 44 1.86 -10.58 -8.66
C VAL A 44 2.85 -11.59 -8.07
N PRO A 45 3.76 -12.17 -8.87
CA PRO A 45 4.84 -13.01 -8.37
C PRO A 45 5.65 -12.32 -7.28
N MET A 46 6.06 -13.08 -6.26
CA MET A 46 6.76 -12.53 -5.10
C MET A 46 8.00 -11.69 -5.47
N ALA A 47 8.86 -12.20 -6.35
CA ALA A 47 10.05 -11.49 -6.80
C ALA A 47 9.70 -10.13 -7.44
N GLU A 48 8.61 -10.08 -8.21
CA GLU A 48 8.14 -8.87 -8.88
C GLU A 48 7.52 -7.85 -7.90
N ALA A 49 6.94 -8.32 -6.80
CA ALA A 49 6.44 -7.45 -5.74
C ALA A 49 7.55 -6.63 -5.06
N TYR A 50 8.80 -7.12 -5.04
CA TYR A 50 9.97 -6.48 -4.45
C TYR A 50 10.86 -5.72 -5.45
N VAL A 51 10.42 -5.56 -6.69
CA VAL A 51 11.05 -4.61 -7.62
C VAL A 51 10.64 -3.18 -7.23
N ASP A 52 11.60 -2.25 -7.21
CA ASP A 52 11.36 -0.82 -6.96
C ASP A 52 10.65 -0.15 -8.13
N ARG A 53 9.37 -0.48 -8.29
CA ARG A 53 8.46 0.10 -9.26
C ARG A 53 7.07 0.22 -8.66
N SER A 54 6.30 1.13 -9.23
CA SER A 54 4.88 1.23 -8.91
C SER A 54 4.13 0.03 -9.50
N HIS A 55 3.23 -0.55 -8.72
CA HIS A 55 2.27 -1.55 -9.22
C HIS A 55 0.90 -0.90 -9.31
N PRO A 56 0.17 -1.08 -10.43
CA PRO A 56 -1.17 -0.54 -10.55
C PRO A 56 -2.06 -1.23 -9.52
N VAL A 57 -2.44 -0.50 -8.48
CA VAL A 57 -3.54 -0.93 -7.61
C VAL A 57 -4.80 -0.64 -8.41
N ARG A 58 -5.62 -1.68 -8.67
CA ARG A 58 -6.95 -1.47 -9.25
C ARG A 58 -7.64 -0.41 -8.37
N PRO A 59 -7.95 0.80 -8.88
CA PRO A 59 -8.71 1.75 -8.10
C PRO A 59 -10.00 1.03 -7.70
N ALA A 60 -10.46 1.25 -6.47
CA ALA A 60 -11.82 0.84 -6.11
C ALA A 60 -12.70 1.23 -7.31
N PRO A 61 -13.57 0.32 -7.82
CA PRO A 61 -14.41 0.65 -8.96
C PRO A 61 -14.95 2.05 -8.69
N ARG A 62 -14.64 3.01 -9.57
CA ARG A 62 -15.15 4.38 -9.47
C ARG A 62 -16.62 4.15 -9.31
N SER A 63 -17.12 4.34 -8.10
CA SER A 63 -18.43 3.82 -7.78
C SER A 63 -19.37 4.37 -8.86
N GLU A 64 -20.33 3.58 -9.29
CA GLU A 64 -21.66 4.15 -9.52
C GLU A 64 -21.79 5.26 -8.48
N ARG A 65 -21.83 6.50 -9.00
CA ARG A 65 -21.92 7.74 -8.25
C ARG A 65 -22.61 7.40 -6.93
N TYR A 66 -21.99 7.63 -5.76
CA TYR A 66 -22.76 7.58 -4.51
C TYR A 66 -23.92 8.54 -4.81
N GLU A 67 -25.09 8.00 -5.16
CA GLU A 67 -26.26 8.80 -5.40
C GLU A 67 -26.44 9.40 -4.03
N ARG A 68 -26.11 10.69 -3.91
CA ARG A 68 -26.65 11.43 -2.81
C ARG A 68 -28.13 11.33 -3.10
N ASP A 69 -28.80 10.45 -2.37
CA ASP A 69 -30.23 10.49 -2.22
C ASP A 69 -30.52 11.90 -1.71
N ASP A 70 -30.74 12.79 -2.66
CA ASP A 70 -31.45 14.03 -2.46
C ASP A 70 -32.82 13.60 -1.98
N GLU A 71 -32.98 13.43 -0.66
CA GLU A 71 -34.17 13.91 0.03
C GLU A 71 -34.05 13.79 1.56
N THR A 72 -34.13 14.98 2.17
CA THR A 72 -34.72 15.25 3.48
C THR A 72 -33.88 14.96 4.72
N SER A 73 -33.07 15.96 5.10
CA SER A 73 -32.77 16.21 6.51
C SER A 73 -33.50 17.50 6.94
N PRO A 74 -34.69 17.42 7.58
CA PRO A 74 -35.38 18.60 8.06
C PRO A 74 -34.91 18.86 9.48
N GLY A 75 -33.86 19.66 9.63
CA GLY A 75 -33.50 20.11 10.98
C GLY A 75 -32.05 20.52 11.13
N LEU A 76 -31.71 21.72 10.65
CA LEU A 76 -31.05 22.75 11.45
C LEU A 76 -30.78 23.97 10.55
N ARG A 77 -31.74 24.88 10.45
CA ARG A 77 -31.42 26.29 10.16
C ARG A 77 -32.17 27.19 11.11
N SER A 78 -31.32 27.93 11.83
CA SER A 78 -31.53 28.80 12.97
C SER A 78 -32.74 29.72 12.91
N GLN A 79 -33.27 29.95 14.11
CA GLN A 79 -33.75 31.25 14.58
C GLN A 79 -33.12 32.42 13.80
N LEU A 80 -33.98 33.22 13.17
CA LEU A 80 -34.03 34.69 13.22
C LEU A 80 -35.29 35.17 12.49
#